data_AF-A0A9W7YAM6-F1
#
_entry.id   AF-A0A9W7YAM6-F1
#
_cell.length_a   1.000
_cell.length_b   1.000
_cell.length_c   1.000
_cell.angle_alpha   90.00
_cell.angle_beta   90.00
_cell.angle_gamma   90.00
#
_symmetry.space_group_name_H-M   'P 1'
#
loop_
_entity.id
_entity.type
_entity.pdbx_description
1 polymer ?
#
loop_
_entity_poly.entity_id
_entity_poly.type
_entity_poly.pdbx_seq_one_letter_code
_entity_poly.pdbx_strand_id
1 'polypeptide(L)'
;MLYTDIELQQAKDIVETCDTVAPGTKGCYSSRIATWIHFCNTHCSGDDLITEQRLADYVEWLASLGAADRISQGAIRIQQVIRNQLHGVMCYWRIQNGGRTDVSDPRQGPIFTEKWKQVARCHPHSY
;
A
#
# COMPACT_ATOMS: atom_id res chain seq x y z
N MET A 1 -7.54 13.16 6.56
CA MET A 1 -6.19 12.54 6.44
C MET A 1 -6.36 11.10 6.88
N LEU A 2 -5.89 10.11 6.10
CA LEU A 2 -6.19 8.68 6.35
C LEU A 2 -5.31 8.06 7.45
N TYR A 3 -4.26 8.75 7.90
CA TYR A 3 -3.32 8.31 8.92
C TYR A 3 -3.03 9.46 9.88
N THR A 4 -2.46 9.14 11.03
CA THR A 4 -2.05 10.09 12.07
C THR A 4 -0.65 10.66 11.81
N ASP A 5 -0.32 11.78 12.44
CA ASP A 5 1.03 12.36 12.36
C ASP A 5 2.12 11.43 12.94
N ILE A 6 1.76 10.60 13.93
CA ILE A 6 2.65 9.60 14.53
C ILE A 6 3.02 8.53 13.49
N GLU A 7 2.03 7.99 12.79
CA GLU A 7 2.25 6.99 11.73
C GLU A 7 3.03 7.58 10.56
N LEU A 8 2.79 8.85 10.22
CA LEU A 8 3.57 9.55 9.22
C LEU A 8 5.03 9.73 9.64
N GLN A 9 5.28 10.08 10.90
CA GLN A 9 6.65 10.24 11.39
C GLN A 9 7.40 8.90 11.40
N GLN A 10 6.77 7.82 11.88
CA GLN A 10 7.33 6.48 11.80
C GLN A 10 7.69 6.10 10.36
N ALA A 11 6.82 6.39 9.40
CA ALA A 11 7.08 6.13 7.99
C ALA A 11 8.21 7.00 7.39
N LYS A 12 8.42 8.22 7.89
CA LYS A 12 9.58 9.04 7.50
C LYS A 12 10.86 8.43 8.02
N ASP A 13 10.91 8.06 9.29
CA ASP A 13 12.10 7.48 9.92
C ASP A 13 12.55 6.19 9.20
N ILE A 14 11.60 5.34 8.80
CA ILE A 14 11.84 4.12 8.00
C ILE A 14 12.48 4.43 6.64
N VAL A 15 12.01 5.47 5.95
CA VAL A 15 12.47 5.80 4.58
C VAL A 15 13.74 6.65 4.60
N GLU A 16 13.94 7.46 5.64
CA GLU A 16 15.17 8.23 5.85
C GLU A 16 16.38 7.30 6.02
N THR A 17 16.21 6.22 6.78
CA THR A 17 17.24 5.19 7.00
C THR A 17 17.49 4.27 5.80
N CYS A 18 16.70 4.40 4.72
CA CYS A 18 16.88 3.61 3.51
C CYS A 18 17.66 4.38 2.42
N ASP A 19 18.90 3.95 2.16
CA ASP A 19 19.77 4.56 1.14
C ASP A 19 19.36 4.23 -0.30
N THR A 20 18.52 3.19 -0.48
CA THR A 20 18.07 2.76 -1.81
C THR A 20 16.89 3.56 -2.35
N VAL A 21 16.24 4.37 -1.51
CA VAL A 21 15.13 5.23 -1.91
C VAL A 21 15.66 6.60 -2.32
N ALA A 22 15.38 6.99 -3.56
CA ALA A 22 15.79 8.30 -4.07
C ALA A 22 15.20 9.45 -3.23
N PRO A 23 15.95 10.54 -2.96
CA PRO A 23 15.48 11.66 -2.14
C PRO A 23 14.13 12.23 -2.59
N GLY A 24 13.94 12.40 -3.91
CA GLY A 24 12.69 12.93 -4.48
C GLY A 24 11.47 12.01 -4.32
N THR A 25 11.68 10.73 -3.98
CA THR A 25 10.60 9.76 -3.74
C THR A 25 10.32 9.50 -2.26
N LYS A 26 11.16 9.99 -1.34
CA LYS A 26 11.00 9.71 0.10
C LYS A 26 9.66 10.21 0.64
N GLY A 27 9.30 11.46 0.35
CA GLY A 27 8.03 12.04 0.84
C GLY A 27 6.78 11.29 0.35
N CYS A 28 6.76 10.88 -0.93
CA CYS A 28 5.62 10.12 -1.44
C CYS A 28 5.58 8.70 -0.86
N TYR A 29 6.71 8.05 -0.63
CA TYR A 29 6.75 6.73 -0.01
C TYR A 29 6.37 6.76 1.46
N SER A 30 6.84 7.75 2.23
CA SER A 30 6.43 7.91 3.63
C SER A 30 4.91 8.03 3.78
N SER A 31 4.24 8.81 2.93
CA SER A 31 2.77 8.92 3.00
C SER A 31 2.05 7.58 2.70
N ARG A 32 2.60 6.77 1.78
CA ARG A 32 2.03 5.47 1.40
C ARG A 32 2.27 4.42 2.48
N ILE A 33 3.46 4.45 3.09
CA ILE A 33 3.83 3.57 4.20
C ILE A 33 3.02 3.92 5.45
N ALA A 34 2.81 5.21 5.73
CA ALA A 34 1.94 5.65 6.82
C ALA A 34 0.51 5.14 6.65
N THR A 35 -0.01 5.14 5.41
CA THR A 35 -1.34 4.58 5.11
C THR A 35 -1.40 3.07 5.36
N TRP A 36 -0.32 2.34 5.06
CA TRP A 36 -0.20 0.92 5.38
C TRP A 36 -0.15 0.66 6.89
N ILE A 37 0.71 1.39 7.63
CA ILE A 37 0.82 1.29 9.08
C ILE A 37 -0.55 1.56 9.72
N HIS A 38 -1.27 2.58 9.24
CA HIS A 38 -2.62 2.88 9.71
C HIS A 38 -3.61 1.73 9.48
N PHE A 39 -3.60 1.13 8.29
CA PHE A 39 -4.38 -0.06 8.01
C PHE A 39 -4.05 -1.18 8.99
N CYS A 40 -2.76 -1.46 9.23
CA CYS A 40 -2.32 -2.52 10.13
C CYS A 40 -2.68 -2.24 11.60
N ASN A 41 -2.59 -1.00 12.06
CA ASN A 41 -3.04 -0.60 13.40
C ASN A 41 -4.53 -0.82 13.59
N THR A 42 -5.32 -0.55 12.54
CA THR A 42 -6.78 -0.63 12.59
C THR A 42 -7.32 -2.04 12.35
N HIS A 43 -6.66 -2.83 11.51
CA HIS A 43 -7.17 -4.10 10.98
C HIS A 43 -6.27 -5.32 11.24
N CYS A 44 -5.03 -5.12 11.70
CA CYS A 44 -4.04 -6.19 11.89
C CYS A 44 -3.36 -6.15 13.27
N SER A 45 -4.04 -5.62 14.29
CA SER A 45 -3.55 -5.52 15.67
C SER A 45 -2.20 -4.80 15.83
N GLY A 46 -1.87 -3.89 14.90
CA GLY A 46 -0.63 -3.12 14.91
C GLY A 46 0.61 -3.82 14.36
N ASP A 47 0.48 -5.07 13.88
CA ASP A 47 1.56 -5.74 13.18
C ASP A 47 1.57 -5.30 11.70
N ASP A 48 2.61 -4.53 11.35
CA ASP A 48 2.80 -3.92 10.03
C ASP A 48 3.65 -4.78 9.06
N LEU A 49 3.94 -6.05 9.41
CA LEU A 49 4.61 -6.97 8.50
C LEU A 49 3.79 -7.18 7.22
N ILE A 50 4.47 -7.05 6.07
CA ILE A 50 3.85 -7.20 4.78
C ILE A 50 3.84 -8.67 4.37
N THR A 51 2.64 -9.26 4.41
CA THR A 51 2.35 -10.62 3.93
C THR A 51 1.39 -10.55 2.75
N GLU A 52 1.33 -11.63 1.97
CA GLU A 52 0.39 -11.74 0.85
C GLU A 52 -1.07 -11.50 1.28
N GLN A 53 -1.50 -12.16 2.37
CA GLN A 53 -2.86 -12.04 2.88
C GLN A 53 -3.19 -10.59 3.25
N ARG A 54 -2.32 -9.93 4.01
CA ARG A 54 -2.53 -8.53 4.40
C ARG A 54 -2.53 -7.59 3.21
N LEU A 55 -1.68 -7.86 2.21
CA LEU A 55 -1.66 -7.07 0.99
C LEU A 55 -2.98 -7.20 0.21
N ALA A 56 -3.59 -8.40 0.21
CA ALA A 56 -4.90 -8.64 -0.39
C ALA A 56 -6.00 -7.87 0.37
N ASP A 57 -6.01 -7.96 1.70
CA ASP A 57 -6.98 -7.25 2.54
C ASP A 57 -6.83 -5.72 2.41
N TYR A 58 -5.59 -5.24 2.29
CA TYR A 58 -5.29 -3.82 2.09
C TYR A 58 -5.78 -3.28 0.75
N VAL A 59 -5.65 -4.02 -0.36
CA VAL A 59 -6.18 -3.55 -1.65
C VAL A 59 -7.70 -3.51 -1.68
N GLU A 60 -8.36 -4.41 -0.95
CA GLU A 60 -9.82 -4.37 -0.76
C GLU A 60 -10.25 -3.16 0.07
N TRP A 61 -9.52 -2.89 1.16
CA TRP A 61 -9.75 -1.70 1.99
C TRP A 61 -9.52 -0.39 1.22
N LEU A 62 -8.44 -0.28 0.46
CA LEU A 62 -8.23 0.88 -0.42
C LEU A 62 -9.31 0.99 -1.49
N ALA A 63 -9.81 -0.14 -2.01
CA ALA A 63 -10.89 -0.16 -2.98
C ALA A 63 -12.20 0.37 -2.39
N SER A 64 -12.52 0.00 -1.14
CA SER A 64 -13.73 0.46 -0.45
C SER A 64 -13.66 1.95 -0.10
N LEU A 65 -12.50 2.45 0.36
CA LEU A 65 -12.25 3.87 0.57
C LEU A 65 -12.39 4.68 -0.74
N GLY A 66 -11.74 4.21 -1.80
CA GLY A 66 -11.80 4.87 -3.11
C GLY A 66 -13.14 4.69 -3.84
N ALA A 67 -14.00 3.76 -3.42
CA ALA A 67 -15.39 3.70 -3.86
C ALA A 67 -16.22 4.81 -3.21
N ALA A 68 -15.99 5.10 -1.92
CA ALA A 68 -16.62 6.22 -1.23
C ALA A 68 -16.19 7.58 -1.83
N ASP A 69 -14.90 7.76 -2.15
CA ASP A 69 -14.39 8.98 -2.78
C ASP A 69 -14.80 9.14 -4.26
N ARG A 70 -15.00 8.03 -5.00
CA ARG A 70 -15.50 8.11 -6.38
C ARG A 70 -16.97 8.51 -6.48
N ILE A 71 -17.77 8.20 -5.45
CA ILE A 71 -19.13 8.73 -5.31
C ILE A 71 -19.10 10.26 -5.15
N SER A 72 -18.07 10.81 -4.50
CA SER A 72 -17.98 12.25 -4.20
C SER A 72 -17.27 13.09 -5.25
N GLN A 73 -16.33 12.55 -6.05
CA GLN A 73 -15.41 13.39 -6.85
C GLN A 73 -15.26 13.07 -8.34
N GLY A 74 -15.97 12.08 -8.90
CA GLY A 74 -15.96 11.87 -10.35
C GLY A 74 -14.58 11.54 -10.93
N ALA A 75 -14.23 10.25 -10.86
CA ALA A 75 -13.20 9.58 -11.67
C ALA A 75 -11.72 9.95 -11.42
N ILE A 76 -11.16 9.42 -10.34
CA ILE A 76 -9.77 8.94 -10.35
C ILE A 76 -9.77 7.43 -10.66
N ARG A 77 -8.87 6.99 -11.55
CA ARG A 77 -8.69 5.56 -11.88
C ARG A 77 -8.19 4.80 -10.66
N ILE A 78 -9.09 4.15 -9.91
CA ILE A 78 -8.74 3.51 -8.63
C ILE A 78 -7.60 2.51 -8.75
N GLN A 79 -7.53 1.76 -9.86
CA GLN A 79 -6.46 0.80 -10.07
C GLN A 79 -5.09 1.49 -10.11
N GLN A 80 -5.01 2.70 -10.67
CA GLN A 80 -3.79 3.50 -10.69
C GLN A 80 -3.44 4.04 -9.30
N VAL A 81 -4.44 4.47 -8.52
CA VAL A 81 -4.24 4.90 -7.12
C VAL A 81 -3.72 3.75 -6.28
N ILE A 82 -4.37 2.59 -6.33
CA ILE A 82 -3.95 1.41 -5.57
C ILE A 82 -2.55 0.97 -6.01
N ARG A 83 -2.25 0.92 -7.32
CA ARG A 83 -0.88 0.63 -7.79
C ARG A 83 0.16 1.59 -7.25
N ASN A 84 -0.14 2.90 -7.25
CA ASN A 84 0.74 3.91 -6.68
C ASN A 84 0.95 3.68 -5.18
N GLN A 85 -0.12 3.39 -4.43
CA GLN A 85 -0.03 3.05 -3.01
C GLN A 85 0.87 1.83 -2.79
N LEU A 86 0.65 0.75 -3.55
CA LEU A 86 1.42 -0.49 -3.47
C LEU A 86 2.92 -0.26 -3.73
N HIS A 87 3.34 0.70 -4.57
CA HIS A 87 4.77 0.98 -4.76
C HIS A 87 5.48 1.38 -3.44
N GLY A 88 4.82 2.18 -2.60
CA GLY A 88 5.37 2.56 -1.29
C GLY A 88 5.41 1.38 -0.32
N VAL A 89 4.33 0.59 -0.27
CA VAL A 89 4.25 -0.61 0.56
C VAL A 89 5.30 -1.64 0.14
N MET A 90 5.49 -1.88 -1.15
CA MET A 90 6.50 -2.81 -1.64
C MET A 90 7.94 -2.34 -1.38
N CYS A 91 8.17 -1.03 -1.36
CA CYS A 91 9.42 -0.49 -0.87
C CYS A 91 9.63 -0.82 0.60
N TYR A 92 8.60 -0.65 1.44
CA TYR A 92 8.68 -1.02 2.85
C TYR A 92 8.90 -2.52 3.08
N TRP A 93 8.24 -3.38 2.31
CA TRP A 93 8.47 -4.83 2.36
C TRP A 93 9.93 -5.17 2.01
N ARG A 94 10.52 -4.50 1.02
CA ARG A 94 11.96 -4.65 0.72
C ARG A 94 12.84 -4.21 1.89
N ILE A 95 12.50 -3.12 2.57
CA ILE A 95 13.20 -2.66 3.77
C ILE A 95 13.10 -3.69 4.91
N GLN A 96 11.89 -4.18 5.21
CA GLN A 96 11.65 -5.22 6.23
C GLN A 96 12.45 -6.51 5.96
N ASN A 97 12.70 -6.82 4.69
CA ASN A 97 13.47 -7.99 4.28
C ASN A 97 14.97 -7.73 4.07
N GLY A 98 15.47 -6.52 4.37
CA GLY A 98 16.87 -6.16 4.18
C GLY A 98 17.33 -6.18 2.72
N GLY A 99 16.41 -5.97 1.77
CA GLY A 99 16.72 -5.98 0.33
C GLY A 99 16.97 -7.36 -0.28
N ARG A 100 16.77 -8.44 0.48
CA ARG A 100 16.92 -9.83 0.01
C ARG A 100 16.08 -10.10 -1.25
N THR A 101 16.68 -10.78 -2.23
CA THR A 101 16.06 -11.07 -3.54
C THR A 101 15.43 -12.45 -3.64
N ASP A 102 15.76 -13.34 -2.70
CA ASP A 102 15.24 -14.72 -2.58
C ASP A 102 13.88 -14.79 -1.88
N VAL A 103 13.42 -13.70 -1.27
CA VAL A 103 12.08 -13.63 -0.68
C VAL A 103 11.05 -13.38 -1.77
N SER A 104 10.05 -14.25 -1.85
CA SER A 104 8.94 -14.15 -2.82
C SER A 104 8.16 -12.85 -2.67
N ASP A 105 7.93 -12.16 -3.79
CA ASP A 105 7.11 -10.96 -3.83
C ASP A 105 5.65 -11.29 -3.45
N PRO A 106 5.09 -10.72 -2.36
CA PRO A 106 3.73 -11.00 -1.91
C PRO A 106 2.65 -10.64 -2.95
N ARG A 107 2.96 -9.82 -3.97
CA ARG A 107 2.02 -9.53 -5.07
C ARG A 107 1.89 -10.66 -6.08
N GLN A 108 2.84 -11.60 -6.10
CA GLN A 108 2.85 -12.71 -7.06
C GLN A 108 2.13 -13.95 -6.54
N GLY A 109 1.75 -13.96 -5.25
CA GLY A 109 1.02 -15.07 -4.68
C GLY A 109 -0.43 -15.17 -5.20
N PRO A 110 -1.05 -16.36 -5.06
CA PRO A 110 -2.39 -16.65 -5.57
C PRO A 110 -3.51 -15.85 -4.88
N ILE A 111 -3.43 -15.62 -3.57
CA ILE A 111 -4.41 -14.89 -2.76
C ILE A 111 -4.45 -13.43 -3.22
N PHE A 112 -3.29 -12.77 -3.29
CA PHE A 112 -3.23 -11.38 -3.75
C PHE A 112 -3.69 -11.26 -5.20
N THR A 113 -3.22 -12.15 -6.07
CA THR A 113 -3.57 -12.14 -7.49
C THR A 113 -5.07 -12.25 -7.71
N GLU A 114 -5.74 -13.15 -6.98
CA GLU A 114 -7.18 -13.33 -7.09
C GLU A 114 -7.94 -12.09 -6.56
N LYS A 115 -7.54 -11.55 -5.40
CA LYS A 115 -8.17 -10.35 -4.86
C LYS A 115 -7.98 -9.14 -5.78
N TRP A 116 -6.79 -8.96 -6.34
CA TRP A 116 -6.52 -7.89 -7.31
C TRP A 116 -7.43 -8.02 -8.55
N LYS A 117 -7.62 -9.23 -9.08
CA LYS A 117 -8.56 -9.47 -10.20
C LYS A 117 -9.99 -9.10 -9.83
N GLN A 118 -10.45 -9.44 -8.63
CA GLN A 118 -11.79 -9.07 -8.15
C GLN A 118 -11.96 -7.54 -8.11
N VAL A 119 -11.02 -6.82 -7.48
CA VAL A 119 -11.03 -5.35 -7.43
C VAL A 119 -11.02 -4.75 -8.84
N ALA A 120 -10.19 -5.30 -9.74
CA ALA A 120 -10.10 -4.82 -11.11
C ALA A 120 -11.38 -5.03 -11.92
N ARG A 121 -12.12 -6.12 -11.67
CA ARG A 121 -13.43 -6.39 -12.31
C ARG A 121 -14.51 -5.45 -11.80
N CYS A 122 -14.55 -5.17 -10.49
CA CYS A 122 -15.50 -4.23 -9.90
C CYS A 122 -15.26 -2.77 -10.34
N HIS A 123 -14.04 -2.47 -10.80
CA HIS A 123 -13.63 -1.13 -11.18
C HIS A 123 -12.85 -1.14 -12.51
N PRO A 124 -13.52 -1.43 -13.63
CA PRO A 124 -12.86 -1.56 -14.92
C PRO A 124 -12.19 -0.24 -15.34
N HIS A 125 -11.14 -0.35 -16.16
CA HIS A 125 -10.55 0.81 -16.81
C HIS A 125 -11.55 1.34 -17.85
N SER A 126 -12.23 2.44 -17.56
CA SER A 126 -12.94 3.21 -18.58
C SER A 126 -11.89 3.89 -19.46
N TYR A 127 -11.89 3.54 -20.75
CA TYR A 127 -11.01 4.12 -21.77
C TYR A 127 -11.34 5.58 -22.02
#